data_AF-A0A6V8P842-F1
#
_entry.id   AF-A0A6V8P842-F1
#
_cell.length_a   1.000
_cell.length_b   1.000
_cell.length_c   1.000
_cell.angle_alpha   90.00
_cell.angle_beta   90.00
_cell.angle_gamma   90.00
#
_symmetry.space_group_name_H-M   'P 1'
#
loop_
_entity.id
_entity.type
_entity.pdbx_description
1 polymer ?
#
loop_
_entity_poly.entity_id
_entity_poly.type
_entity_poly.pdbx_seq_one_letter_code
_entity_poly.pdbx_strand_id
1 'polypeptide(L)'
;MSKQEKSTIWTAKQLKYIDLLANPEENRSKEKMAEELGVDPATLYKWQNKEGFWDAVYERAMVYLNASLAQVLHSLKRQAKKGDVNAIKLILQHTGKLRKEPEQEVRVILSWDEEEEAMTSCGAS
;
A
#
# COMPACT_ATOMS: atom_id res chain seq x y z
N MET A 1 -8.05 11.67 -8.00
CA MET A 1 -9.28 10.89 -7.71
C MET A 1 -9.47 10.90 -6.20
N SER A 2 -10.24 11.85 -5.68
CA SER A 2 -10.56 11.93 -4.26
C SER A 2 -11.57 10.83 -3.92
N LYS A 3 -11.14 9.80 -3.19
CA LYS A 3 -12.08 8.87 -2.55
C LYS A 3 -12.90 9.69 -1.55
N GLN A 4 -14.20 9.78 -1.77
CA GLN A 4 -15.12 10.40 -0.82
C GLN A 4 -15.08 9.59 0.48
N GLU A 5 -14.69 10.23 1.57
CA GLU A 5 -14.81 9.68 2.93
C GLU A 5 -16.29 9.63 3.31
N LYS A 6 -16.98 8.56 2.91
CA LYS A 6 -18.27 8.23 3.54
C LYS A 6 -17.95 7.59 4.89
N SER A 7 -18.07 8.38 5.95
CA SER A 7 -18.08 7.90 7.33
C SER A 7 -19.32 7.01 7.53
N THR A 8 -19.18 5.72 7.25
CA THR A 8 -20.22 4.73 7.58
C THR A 8 -20.18 4.48 9.09
N ILE A 9 -21.23 4.90 9.79
CA ILE A 9 -21.36 4.64 11.22
C ILE A 9 -21.72 3.16 11.40
N TRP A 10 -20.77 2.36 11.90
CA TRP A 10 -20.97 0.95 12.21
C TRP A 10 -21.66 0.77 13.57
N THR A 11 -22.60 -0.18 13.65
CA THR A 11 -23.20 -0.57 14.94
C THR A 11 -22.19 -1.30 15.84
N ALA A 12 -22.45 -1.36 17.14
CA ALA A 12 -21.56 -2.05 18.09
C ALA A 12 -21.30 -3.53 17.72
N LYS A 13 -22.32 -4.25 17.24
CA LYS A 13 -22.15 -5.65 16.78
C LYS A 13 -21.28 -5.74 15.51
N GLN A 14 -21.44 -4.80 14.58
CA GLN A 14 -20.60 -4.74 13.37
C GLN A 14 -19.16 -4.39 13.71
N LEU A 15 -18.93 -3.42 14.61
CA LEU A 15 -17.58 -3.09 15.07
C LEU A 15 -16.91 -4.27 15.74
N LYS A 16 -17.63 -5.01 16.59
CA LYS A 16 -17.10 -6.24 17.19
C LYS A 16 -16.78 -7.29 16.13
N TYR A 17 -17.63 -7.45 15.10
CA TYR A 17 -17.34 -8.36 14.01
C TYR A 17 -16.13 -7.94 13.17
N ILE A 18 -15.99 -6.64 12.88
CA ILE A 18 -14.83 -6.06 12.20
C ILE A 18 -13.55 -6.32 13.00
N ASP A 19 -13.60 -6.13 14.32
CA ASP A 19 -12.49 -6.41 15.23
C ASP A 19 -12.09 -7.89 15.22
N LEU A 20 -13.08 -8.80 15.29
CA LEU A 20 -12.85 -10.24 15.21
C LEU A 20 -12.17 -10.62 13.88
N LEU A 21 -12.62 -10.08 12.75
CA LEU A 21 -12.02 -10.36 11.44
C LEU A 21 -10.62 -9.75 11.28
N ALA A 22 -10.34 -8.63 11.95
CA ALA A 22 -9.06 -7.94 11.89
C ALA A 22 -7.99 -8.55 12.81
N ASN A 23 -8.41 -9.30 13.84
CA ASN A 23 -7.52 -9.89 14.82
C ASN A 23 -6.79 -11.12 14.22
N PRO A 24 -5.44 -11.13 14.12
CA PRO A 24 -4.69 -12.25 13.55
C PRO A 24 -4.77 -13.55 14.36
N GLU A 25 -5.09 -13.47 15.65
CA GLU A 25 -5.24 -14.64 16.52
C GLU A 25 -6.63 -15.29 16.43
N GLU A 26 -7.58 -14.63 15.73
CA GLU A 26 -8.92 -15.16 15.55
C GLU A 26 -8.93 -16.27 14.50
N ASN A 27 -9.26 -17.48 14.93
CA ASN A 27 -9.25 -18.68 14.08
C ASN A 27 -10.60 -19.41 14.07
N ARG A 28 -11.62 -18.88 14.75
CA ARG A 28 -12.95 -19.50 14.82
C ARG A 28 -13.66 -19.34 13.48
N SER A 29 -14.65 -20.20 13.24
CA SER A 29 -15.46 -20.13 12.02
C SER A 29 -16.46 -18.96 12.09
N LYS A 30 -16.94 -18.49 10.93
CA LYS A 30 -17.93 -17.40 10.88
C LYS A 30 -19.21 -17.74 11.63
N GLU A 31 -19.58 -19.03 11.66
CA GLU A 31 -20.75 -19.53 12.39
C GLU A 31 -20.59 -19.34 13.89
N LYS A 32 -19.42 -19.65 14.45
CA LYS A 32 -19.13 -19.40 15.88
C LYS A 32 -19.09 -17.92 16.23
N MET A 33 -18.57 -17.08 15.32
CA MET A 33 -18.61 -15.63 15.50
C MET A 33 -20.05 -15.10 15.48
N ALA A 34 -20.90 -15.64 14.59
CA ALA A 34 -22.31 -15.28 14.51
C ALA A 34 -23.06 -15.64 15.80
N GLU A 35 -22.79 -16.82 16.35
CA GLU A 35 -23.30 -17.29 17.63
C GLU A 35 -22.89 -16.34 18.78
N GLU A 36 -21.61 -15.99 18.89
CA GLU A 36 -21.12 -15.04 19.90
C GLU A 36 -21.78 -13.65 19.78
N LEU A 37 -22.04 -13.20 18.56
CA LEU A 37 -22.69 -11.92 18.29
C LEU A 37 -24.22 -11.97 18.42
N GLY A 38 -24.80 -13.16 18.59
CA GLY A 38 -26.23 -13.39 18.61
C GLY A 38 -26.91 -12.89 17.33
N VAL A 39 -26.36 -13.24 16.17
CA VAL A 39 -26.91 -12.90 14.84
C VAL A 39 -26.94 -14.13 13.94
N ASP A 40 -27.84 -14.12 12.98
CA ASP A 40 -27.88 -15.15 11.94
C ASP A 40 -26.63 -15.04 11.02
N PRO A 41 -25.99 -16.15 10.62
CA PRO A 41 -24.84 -16.13 9.72
C PRO A 41 -25.07 -15.33 8.42
N ALA A 42 -26.28 -15.36 7.84
CA ALA A 42 -26.64 -14.56 6.66
C ALA A 42 -26.52 -13.04 6.93
N THR A 43 -26.69 -12.61 8.19
CA THR A 43 -26.50 -11.22 8.60
C THR A 43 -25.04 -10.78 8.47
N LEU A 44 -24.09 -11.66 8.78
CA LEU A 44 -22.66 -11.38 8.61
C LEU A 44 -22.31 -11.17 7.13
N TYR A 45 -22.86 -12.01 6.24
CA TYR A 45 -22.69 -11.84 4.80
C TYR A 45 -23.26 -10.50 4.30
N LYS A 46 -24.44 -10.09 4.80
CA LYS A 46 -25.01 -8.78 4.49
C LYS A 46 -24.10 -7.63 4.93
N TRP A 47 -23.42 -7.75 6.06
CA TRP A 47 -22.47 -6.73 6.52
C TRP A 47 -21.23 -6.67 5.64
N GLN A 48 -20.68 -7.82 5.25
CA GLN A 48 -19.51 -7.91 4.35
C GLN A 48 -19.75 -7.29 2.96
N ASN A 49 -20.99 -7.28 2.51
CA ASN A 49 -21.39 -6.70 1.22
C ASN A 49 -21.65 -5.18 1.29
N LYS A 50 -21.59 -4.55 2.48
CA LYS A 50 -21.72 -3.10 2.57
C LYS A 50 -20.47 -2.41 2.07
N GLU A 51 -20.67 -1.31 1.33
CA GLU A 51 -19.59 -0.41 0.90
C GLU A 51 -18.78 0.03 2.13
N GLY A 52 -17.45 -0.02 2.04
CA GLY A 52 -16.53 0.36 3.11
C GLY A 52 -16.34 -0.66 4.24
N PHE A 53 -17.03 -1.81 4.22
CA PHE A 53 -16.84 -2.82 5.29
C PHE A 53 -15.40 -3.34 5.33
N TRP A 54 -14.85 -3.75 4.19
CA TRP A 54 -13.49 -4.26 4.11
C TRP A 54 -12.43 -3.18 4.32
N ASP A 55 -12.74 -1.92 4.01
CA ASP A 55 -11.87 -0.80 4.35
C ASP A 55 -11.77 -0.64 5.88
N ALA A 56 -12.90 -0.72 6.60
CA ALA A 56 -12.91 -0.69 8.07
C ALA A 56 -12.19 -1.89 8.71
N VAL A 57 -12.33 -3.09 8.13
CA VAL A 57 -11.56 -4.28 8.56
C VAL A 57 -10.06 -4.06 8.33
N TYR A 58 -9.68 -3.50 7.18
CA TYR A 58 -8.28 -3.22 6.87
C TYR A 58 -7.68 -2.19 7.83
N GLU A 59 -8.37 -1.06 8.08
CA GLU A 59 -7.94 -0.05 9.04
C GLU A 59 -7.75 -0.65 10.43
N ARG A 60 -8.67 -1.53 10.86
CA ARG A 60 -8.55 -2.22 12.14
C ARG A 60 -7.38 -3.20 12.17
N ALA A 61 -7.17 -3.97 11.09
CA ALA A 61 -6.04 -4.88 10.97
C ALA A 61 -4.70 -4.13 11.00
N MET A 62 -4.65 -2.92 10.45
CA MET A 62 -3.47 -2.07 10.52
C MET A 62 -3.09 -1.67 11.95
N VAL A 63 -4.06 -1.54 12.86
CA VAL A 63 -3.75 -1.32 14.29
C VAL A 63 -3.01 -2.51 14.89
N TYR A 64 -3.47 -3.74 14.62
CA TYR A 64 -2.78 -4.96 15.05
C TYR A 64 -1.39 -5.10 14.43
N LEU A 65 -1.24 -4.76 13.15
CA LEU A 65 0.05 -4.78 12.48
C LEU A 65 1.02 -3.75 13.09
N ASN A 66 0.55 -2.53 13.34
CA ASN A 66 1.38 -1.48 13.95
C ASN A 66 1.84 -1.88 15.36
N ALA A 67 0.99 -2.55 16.14
CA ALA A 67 1.38 -3.08 17.44
C ALA A 67 2.49 -4.15 17.35
N SER A 68 2.50 -4.96 16.29
CA SER A 68 3.53 -6.00 16.06
C SER A 68 4.75 -5.50 15.27
N LEU A 69 4.73 -4.27 14.75
CA LEU A 69 5.79 -3.74 13.90
C LEU A 69 7.18 -3.76 14.57
N ALA A 70 7.25 -3.45 15.86
CA ALA A 70 8.50 -3.53 16.61
C ALA A 70 9.08 -4.96 16.62
N GLN A 71 8.24 -5.98 16.80
CA GLN A 71 8.65 -7.39 16.78
C GLN A 71 9.10 -7.82 15.38
N VAL A 72 8.43 -7.35 14.32
CA VAL A 72 8.83 -7.56 12.94
C VAL A 72 10.21 -6.97 12.69
N LEU A 73 10.45 -5.72 13.10
CA LEU A 73 11.76 -5.06 12.97
C LEU A 73 12.86 -5.77 13.76
N HIS A 74 12.57 -6.28 14.96
CA HIS A 74 13.51 -7.11 15.71
C HIS A 74 13.86 -8.41 14.99
N SER A 75 12.86 -9.08 14.40
CA SER A 75 13.07 -10.28 13.61
C SER A 75 13.89 -10.01 12.36
N LEU A 76 13.62 -8.90 11.66
CA LEU A 76 14.37 -8.45 10.50
C LEU A 76 15.84 -8.15 10.86
N LYS A 77 16.08 -7.44 11.96
CA LYS A 77 17.43 -7.20 12.49
C LYS A 77 18.18 -8.51 12.77
N ARG A 78 17.50 -9.53 13.31
CA ARG A 78 18.10 -10.84 13.57
C ARG A 78 18.50 -11.55 12.27
N GLN A 79 17.65 -11.53 11.25
CA GLN A 79 17.96 -12.12 9.94
C GLN A 79 19.12 -11.41 9.25
N ALA A 80 19.13 -10.07 9.28
CA ALA A 80 20.23 -9.29 8.72
C ALA A 80 21.58 -9.63 9.40
N LYS A 81 21.60 -9.79 10.73
CA LYS A 81 22.80 -10.24 11.47
C LYS A 81 23.27 -11.64 11.10
N LYS A 82 22.39 -12.50 10.58
CA LYS A 82 22.74 -13.85 10.11
C LYS A 82 23.29 -13.86 8.67
N GLY A 83 23.37 -12.70 8.01
CA GLY A 83 23.85 -12.58 6.63
C GLY A 83 22.76 -12.71 5.56
N ASP A 84 21.48 -12.60 5.93
CA ASP A 84 20.41 -12.50 4.93
C ASP A 84 20.52 -11.16 4.19
N VAL A 85 20.95 -11.23 2.93
CA VAL A 85 21.19 -10.07 2.07
C VAL A 85 19.90 -9.29 1.80
N ASN A 86 18.75 -9.95 1.74
CA ASN A 86 17.46 -9.29 1.53
C ASN A 86 17.04 -8.50 2.78
N ALA A 87 17.23 -9.08 3.97
CA ALA A 87 16.98 -8.37 5.22
C ALA A 87 17.90 -7.15 5.40
N ILE A 88 19.19 -7.29 5.05
CA ILE A 88 20.15 -6.18 5.06
C ILE A 88 19.70 -5.09 4.09
N LYS A 89 19.36 -5.45 2.84
CA LYS A 89 18.87 -4.52 1.83
C LYS A 89 17.64 -3.76 2.31
N LEU A 90 16.68 -4.44 2.94
CA LEU A 90 15.46 -3.84 3.45
C LEU A 90 15.74 -2.83 4.57
N ILE A 91 16.66 -3.14 5.49
CA ILE A 91 17.08 -2.20 6.54
C ILE A 91 17.79 -0.97 5.95
N LEU A 92 18.66 -1.16 4.95
CA LEU A 92 19.34 -0.05 4.31
C LEU A 92 18.36 0.86 3.55
N GLN A 93 17.35 0.28 2.92
CA GLN A 93 16.25 1.05 2.29
C GLN A 93 15.42 1.80 3.32
N HIS A 94 15.00 1.13 4.40
CA HIS A 94 14.19 1.73 5.47
C HIS A 94 14.93 2.88 6.19
N THR A 95 16.25 2.79 6.33
CA THR A 95 17.10 3.84 6.93
C THR A 95 17.54 4.93 5.94
N GLY A 96 17.18 4.82 4.67
CA GLY A 96 17.61 5.75 3.62
C GLY A 96 19.07 5.64 3.20
N LYS A 97 19.80 4.63 3.70
CA LYS A 97 21.23 4.38 3.38
C LYS A 97 21.43 3.73 2.00
N LEU A 98 20.38 3.16 1.42
CA LEU A 98 20.37 2.63 0.07
C LEU A 98 19.17 3.21 -0.69
N ARG A 99 19.45 4.10 -1.64
CA ARG A 99 18.44 4.68 -2.54
C ARG A 99 18.57 4.04 -3.92
N LYS A 100 17.44 3.78 -4.57
CA LYS A 100 17.43 3.54 -6.01
C LYS A 100 17.59 4.89 -6.68
N GLU A 101 18.48 4.99 -7.65
CA GLU A 101 18.57 6.18 -8.48
C GLU A 101 17.26 6.36 -9.24
N PRO A 102 16.77 7.61 -9.37
CA PRO A 102 15.60 7.87 -10.19
C PRO A 102 15.92 7.51 -11.64
N GLU A 103 15.05 6.74 -12.28
CA GLU A 103 15.11 6.46 -13.70
C GLU A 103 14.92 7.79 -14.44
N GLN A 104 15.98 8.28 -15.09
CA GLN A 104 15.93 9.54 -15.82
C GLN A 104 15.30 9.28 -17.19
N GLU A 105 14.12 9.84 -17.43
CA GLU A 105 13.59 9.97 -18.79
C GLU A 105 14.42 11.02 -19.54
N VAL A 106 15.37 10.55 -20.34
CA VAL A 106 16.17 11.42 -21.21
C VAL A 106 15.28 11.87 -22.37
N ARG A 107 14.87 13.14 -22.35
CA ARG A 107 14.18 13.76 -23.47
C ARG A 107 15.22 14.33 -24.44
N VAL A 108 15.43 13.64 -25.57
CA VAL A 108 16.26 14.15 -26.66
C VAL A 108 15.48 15.25 -27.38
N ILE A 109 15.99 16.48 -27.34
CA ILE A 109 15.49 17.60 -28.14
C ILE A 109 16.45 17.74 -29.31
N LEU A 110 15.99 17.39 -30.51
CA LEU A 110 16.71 17.69 -31.75
C LEU A 110 16.31 19.09 -32.20
N SER A 111 17.22 20.05 -32.08
CA SER A 111 17.13 21.34 -32.78
C SER A 111 17.87 21.21 -34.10
N TRP A 112 17.19 21.51 -35.20
CA TRP A 112 17.81 21.66 -36.50
C TRP A 112 18.20 23.13 -36.64
N ASP A 113 19.48 23.41 -36.78
CA ASP A 113 19.97 24.75 -37.09
C ASP A 113 19.77 25.02 -38.58
N GLU A 114 18.74 25.79 -38.93
CA GLU A 114 18.55 26.35 -40.26
C GLU A 114 19.29 27.70 -40.36
N GLU A 115 20.62 27.66 -40.51
CA GLU A 115 21.40 28.79 -41.03
C GLU A 115 22.51 28.27 -41.95
N GLU A 116 22.27 28.31 -43.26
CA GLU A 116 23.11 29.12 -44.15
C GLU A 116 22.27 29.59 -45.35
N GLU A 117 21.84 30.84 -45.21
CA GLU A 117 21.35 31.70 -46.28
C GLU A 117 22.44 31.93 -47.35
N ALA A 118 21.97 32.06 -48.58
CA ALA A 118 22.44 33.10 -49.51
C ALA A 118 23.92 33.14 -49.92
N MET A 119 24.39 32.26 -50.82
CA MET A 119 25.65 32.50 -51.58
C MET A 119 25.70 31.94 -53.03
N THR A 120 24.70 32.22 -53.88
CA THR A 120 24.93 32.22 -55.37
C THR A 120 24.11 33.30 -56.09
N SER A 121 24.13 34.52 -55.55
CA SER A 121 23.76 35.73 -56.27
C SER A 121 25.01 36.61 -56.45
N CYS A 122 25.82 36.33 -57.48
CA CYS A 122 26.59 37.30 -58.30
C CYS A 122 27.65 36.61 -59.20
N GLY A 123 27.63 36.96 -60.49
CA GLY A 123 28.73 36.81 -61.47
C GLY A 123 28.62 35.56 -62.36
N ALA A 124 28.61 35.62 -63.69
CA ALA A 124 28.98 36.70 -64.60
C ALA A 124 28.34 36.46 -65.98
N SER A 125 27.90 37.57 -66.60
CA SER A 125 27.95 37.93 -68.03
C SER A 125 27.93 36.82 -69.09
#